data_AF-A0A5C6EUX1-F1
#
_entry.id   AF-A0A5C6EUX1-F1
#
_cell.length_a   1.000
_cell.length_b   1.000
_cell.length_c   1.000
_cell.angle_alpha   90.00
_cell.angle_beta   90.00
_cell.angle_gamma   90.00
#
_symmetry.space_group_name_H-M   'P 1'
#
loop_
_entity.id
_entity.type
_entity.pdbx_description
1 polymer ?
#
loop_
_entity_poly.entity_id
_entity_poly.type
_entity_poly.pdbx_seq_one_letter_code
_entity_poly.pdbx_strand_id
1 'polypeptide(L)'
;MRKAGIFFLGFGCGAAALLLLLTVHASRFTPPTPILKRADAITVFLHPWSGYRAATNKPVTIPADYQDAVFRRIVPETYYGDINEHITPIIAHVTVTHPDETQTHVLVREGGKNPAIVSVDGVNYFYAKNESDVYAGATEFVSLVSEIYHQRQTQPTTEKDAEP
;
A
#
# COMPACT_ATOMS: atom_id res chain seq x y z
N MET A 1 -57.93 -37.59 3.53
CA MET A 1 -57.34 -36.44 4.24
C MET A 1 -55.86 -36.71 4.56
N ARG A 2 -54.98 -35.88 4.00
CA ARG A 2 -53.61 -35.47 4.37
C ARG A 2 -52.75 -36.37 5.29
N LYS A 3 -51.63 -36.87 4.75
CA LYS A 3 -50.34 -37.01 5.46
C LYS A 3 -49.19 -36.68 4.49
N ALA A 4 -48.96 -35.40 4.26
CA ALA A 4 -47.83 -34.88 3.48
C ALA A 4 -47.31 -33.60 4.16
N GLY A 5 -46.81 -33.73 5.38
CA GLY A 5 -46.54 -32.58 6.25
C GLY A 5 -45.25 -32.63 7.07
N ILE A 6 -44.33 -33.55 6.80
CA ILE A 6 -43.11 -33.70 7.62
C ILE A 6 -41.80 -33.71 6.80
N PHE A 7 -41.86 -33.77 5.47
CA PHE A 7 -40.62 -33.81 4.66
C PHE A 7 -40.03 -32.45 4.24
N PHE A 8 -40.74 -31.33 4.46
CA PHE A 8 -40.25 -30.00 4.08
C PHE A 8 -39.45 -29.27 5.16
N LEU A 9 -39.52 -29.71 6.43
CA LEU A 9 -38.85 -29.01 7.53
C LEU A 9 -37.34 -29.33 7.62
N GLY A 10 -36.91 -30.52 7.17
CA GLY A 10 -35.49 -30.92 7.18
C GLY A 10 -34.66 -30.29 6.06
N PHE A 11 -35.29 -30.01 4.90
CA PHE A 11 -34.59 -29.49 3.71
C PHE A 11 -34.32 -27.98 3.82
N GLY A 12 -35.23 -27.21 4.42
CA GLY A 12 -35.05 -25.77 4.63
C GLY A 12 -33.92 -25.45 5.63
N CYS A 13 -33.76 -26.25 6.67
CA CYS A 13 -32.70 -26.09 7.67
C CYS A 13 -31.31 -26.41 7.09
N GLY A 14 -31.21 -27.45 6.24
CA GLY A 14 -29.96 -27.80 5.55
C GLY A 14 -29.50 -26.73 4.55
N ALA A 15 -30.43 -26.13 3.79
CA ALA A 15 -30.11 -25.07 2.84
C ALA A 15 -29.67 -23.77 3.55
N ALA A 16 -30.32 -23.40 4.66
CA ALA A 16 -29.92 -22.24 5.46
C ALA A 16 -28.55 -22.44 6.13
N ALA A 17 -28.27 -23.64 6.65
CA ALA A 17 -26.96 -23.99 7.22
C ALA A 17 -25.86 -24.02 6.15
N LEU A 18 -26.15 -24.51 4.94
CA LEU A 18 -25.20 -24.49 3.82
C LEU A 18 -24.95 -23.06 3.33
N LEU A 19 -25.99 -22.21 3.24
CA LEU A 19 -25.82 -20.80 2.91
C LEU A 19 -25.01 -20.06 3.99
N LEU A 20 -25.25 -20.34 5.27
CA LEU A 20 -24.47 -19.83 6.39
C LEU A 20 -23.01 -20.32 6.34
N LEU A 21 -22.77 -21.59 6.02
CA LEU A 21 -21.42 -22.12 5.87
C LEU A 21 -20.70 -21.52 4.65
N LEU A 22 -21.41 -21.27 3.55
CA LEU A 22 -20.87 -20.62 2.35
C LEU A 22 -20.59 -19.13 2.59
N THR A 23 -21.45 -18.40 3.32
CA THR A 23 -21.19 -17.00 3.69
C THR A 23 -20.05 -16.87 4.69
N VAL A 24 -19.93 -17.80 5.65
CA VAL A 24 -18.80 -17.85 6.58
C VAL A 24 -17.49 -18.27 5.90
N HIS A 25 -17.53 -19.10 4.85
CA HIS A 25 -16.33 -19.43 4.06
C HIS A 25 -15.91 -18.27 3.13
N ALA A 26 -16.87 -17.54 2.56
CA ALA A 26 -16.58 -16.37 1.74
C ALA A 26 -15.97 -15.22 2.56
N SER A 27 -16.29 -15.10 3.85
CA SER A 27 -15.76 -14.04 4.72
C SER A 27 -14.32 -14.26 5.20
N ARG A 28 -13.69 -15.40 4.86
CA ARG A 28 -12.32 -15.74 5.28
C ARG A 28 -11.33 -15.80 4.12
N PHE A 29 -11.72 -15.34 2.94
CA PHE A 29 -10.83 -15.33 1.80
C PHE A 29 -9.90 -14.12 1.89
N THR A 30 -8.64 -14.38 2.24
CA THR A 30 -7.59 -13.38 2.11
C THR A 30 -7.55 -12.88 0.67
N PRO A 31 -7.65 -11.56 0.43
CA PRO A 31 -7.58 -11.02 -0.93
C PRO A 31 -6.22 -11.34 -1.55
N PRO A 32 -6.15 -11.53 -2.88
CA PRO A 32 -4.88 -11.75 -3.55
C PRO A 32 -3.96 -10.53 -3.35
N THR A 33 -2.67 -10.78 -3.11
CA THR A 33 -1.68 -9.71 -3.04
C THR A 33 -1.61 -8.97 -4.39
N PRO A 34 -1.79 -7.64 -4.42
CA PRO A 34 -1.69 -6.85 -5.64
C PRO A 34 -0.30 -6.97 -6.26
N ILE A 35 -0.24 -7.10 -7.58
CA ILE A 35 1.05 -7.10 -8.30
C ILE A 35 1.35 -5.66 -8.73
N LEU A 36 2.37 -5.06 -8.14
CA LEU A 36 2.91 -3.79 -8.63
C LEU A 36 3.83 -4.07 -9.82
N LYS A 37 3.47 -3.54 -10.99
CA LYS A 37 4.35 -3.53 -12.16
C LYS A 37 5.60 -2.69 -11.85
N ARG A 38 6.67 -2.91 -12.63
CA ARG A 38 7.90 -2.11 -12.54
C ARG A 38 7.59 -0.61 -12.65
N ALA A 39 8.31 0.19 -11.87
CA ALA A 39 8.24 1.64 -11.92
C ALA A 39 9.19 2.21 -13.00
N ASP A 40 8.68 3.16 -13.79
CA ASP A 40 9.47 4.05 -14.64
C ASP A 40 9.68 5.43 -14.00
N ALA A 41 8.70 5.86 -13.20
CA ALA A 41 8.82 7.03 -12.35
C ALA A 41 8.08 6.82 -11.04
N ILE A 42 8.59 7.44 -9.97
CA ILE A 42 7.96 7.43 -8.65
C ILE A 42 7.87 8.86 -8.16
N THR A 43 6.68 9.23 -7.70
CA THR A 43 6.45 10.50 -7.01
C THR A 43 5.89 10.21 -5.62
N VAL A 44 6.46 10.83 -4.60
CA VAL A 44 6.07 10.62 -3.21
C VAL A 44 5.65 11.93 -2.55
N PHE A 45 4.52 11.92 -1.85
CA PHE A 45 4.12 13.00 -0.96
C PHE A 45 4.11 12.49 0.48
N LEU A 46 4.90 13.11 1.36
CA LEU A 46 4.98 12.78 2.79
C LEU A 46 4.02 13.65 3.60
N HIS A 47 3.17 13.01 4.40
CA HIS A 47 2.27 13.68 5.33
C HIS A 47 2.94 13.89 6.70
N PRO A 48 2.59 14.99 7.41
CA PRO A 48 3.01 15.15 8.79
C PRO A 48 2.47 14.02 9.69
N TRP A 49 3.31 13.49 10.57
CA TRP A 49 2.91 12.49 11.55
C TRP A 49 3.65 12.69 12.89
N SER A 50 2.97 12.39 14.00
CA SER A 50 3.48 12.50 15.37
C SER A 50 4.82 11.80 15.63
N GLY A 51 5.13 10.71 14.91
CA GLY A 51 6.38 9.97 15.05
C GLY A 51 7.57 10.54 14.27
N TYR A 52 7.32 11.40 13.26
CA TYR A 52 8.37 11.90 12.39
C TYR A 52 7.96 13.25 11.77
N ARG A 53 8.70 14.32 12.08
CA ARG A 53 8.38 15.69 11.63
C ARG A 53 8.65 15.96 10.15
N ALA A 54 9.18 14.99 9.39
CA ALA A 54 9.42 15.22 7.98
C ALA A 54 8.12 15.10 7.19
N ALA A 55 7.63 16.26 6.77
CA ALA A 55 6.56 16.39 5.80
C ALA A 55 7.12 17.13 4.59
N THR A 56 6.71 16.71 3.41
CA THR A 56 7.03 17.44 2.18
C THR A 56 5.89 18.41 1.91
N ASN A 57 6.19 19.68 1.62
CA ASN A 57 5.14 20.63 1.26
C ASN A 57 4.62 20.44 -0.18
N LYS A 58 5.29 19.60 -0.98
CA LYS A 58 4.97 19.27 -2.36
C LYS A 58 5.41 17.84 -2.67
N PRO A 59 4.86 17.19 -3.71
CA PRO A 59 5.32 15.88 -4.14
C PRO A 59 6.81 15.90 -4.56
N VAL A 60 7.51 14.83 -4.21
CA VAL A 60 8.93 14.60 -4.46
C VAL A 60 9.06 13.58 -5.59
N THR A 61 9.60 14.00 -6.72
CA THR A 61 10.00 13.08 -7.78
C THR A 61 11.28 12.35 -7.36
N ILE A 62 11.21 11.03 -7.30
CA ILE A 62 12.33 10.17 -6.91
C ILE A 62 13.32 10.07 -8.08
N PRO A 63 14.60 10.45 -7.88
CA PRO A 63 15.60 10.33 -8.92
C PRO A 63 15.93 8.86 -9.24
N ALA A 64 16.40 8.60 -10.46
CA ALA A 64 16.55 7.25 -11.02
C ALA A 64 17.45 6.31 -10.20
N ASP A 65 18.50 6.84 -9.57
CA ASP A 65 19.41 6.13 -8.66
C ASP A 65 18.72 5.66 -7.37
N TYR A 66 17.65 6.31 -6.94
CA TYR A 66 16.86 5.94 -5.77
C TYR A 66 15.56 5.18 -6.09
N GLN A 67 15.15 5.11 -7.36
CA GLN A 67 13.85 4.53 -7.73
C GLN A 67 13.72 3.06 -7.32
N ASP A 68 14.74 2.23 -7.55
CA ASP A 68 14.72 0.82 -7.15
C ASP A 68 14.58 0.66 -5.64
N ALA A 69 15.39 1.42 -4.88
CA ALA A 69 15.36 1.42 -3.43
C ALA A 69 13.99 1.83 -2.86
N VAL A 70 13.36 2.86 -3.43
CA VAL A 70 12.02 3.32 -3.01
C VAL A 70 10.96 2.29 -3.42
N PHE A 71 11.03 1.76 -4.64
CA PHE A 71 10.06 0.78 -5.16
C PHE A 71 10.03 -0.49 -4.30
N ARG A 72 11.20 -1.07 -3.99
CA ARG A 72 11.31 -2.30 -3.18
C ARG A 72 10.65 -2.18 -1.80
N ARG A 73 10.58 -0.97 -1.23
CA ARG A 73 9.98 -0.68 0.08
C ARG A 73 8.45 -0.57 0.08
N ILE A 74 7.83 -0.51 -1.09
CA ILE A 74 6.37 -0.34 -1.24
C ILE A 74 5.69 -1.53 -1.93
N VAL A 75 6.45 -2.52 -2.39
CA VAL A 75 5.91 -3.74 -3.00
C VAL A 75 5.12 -4.52 -1.96
N PRO A 76 3.80 -4.72 -2.10
CA PRO A 76 3.03 -5.54 -1.17
C PRO A 76 3.42 -7.02 -1.31
N GLU A 77 3.44 -7.75 -0.20
CA GLU A 77 3.79 -9.17 -0.19
C GLU A 77 2.78 -10.00 0.62
N THR A 78 2.62 -9.68 1.90
CA THR A 78 1.81 -10.48 2.83
C THR A 78 0.58 -9.70 3.27
N TYR A 79 -0.59 -10.32 3.23
CA TYR A 79 -1.82 -9.68 3.72
C TYR A 79 -1.71 -9.33 5.21
N TYR A 80 -2.11 -8.11 5.56
CA TYR A 80 -2.15 -7.63 6.94
C TYR A 80 -3.56 -7.59 7.51
N GLY A 81 -4.52 -7.06 6.75
CA GLY A 81 -5.90 -6.89 7.23
C GLY A 81 -6.72 -5.92 6.39
N ASP A 82 -7.99 -5.82 6.74
CA ASP A 82 -8.93 -4.93 6.07
C ASP A 82 -8.83 -3.48 6.59
N ILE A 83 -9.27 -2.53 5.77
CA ILE A 83 -9.22 -1.09 6.06
C ILE A 83 -9.92 -0.71 7.36
N ASN A 84 -11.01 -1.41 7.67
CA ASN A 84 -11.89 -1.11 8.80
C ASN A 84 -11.46 -1.77 10.12
N GLU A 85 -10.52 -2.72 10.09
CA GLU A 85 -10.08 -3.44 11.29
C GLU A 85 -8.89 -2.76 11.97
N HIS A 86 -8.04 -2.09 11.20
CA HIS A 86 -6.80 -1.47 11.68
C HIS A 86 -6.61 -0.07 11.07
N ILE A 87 -7.31 0.93 11.60
CA ILE A 87 -7.17 2.32 11.13
C ILE A 87 -5.76 2.82 11.49
N THR A 88 -4.83 2.69 10.55
CA THR A 88 -3.48 3.21 10.66
C THR A 88 -3.37 4.51 9.86
N PRO A 89 -2.78 5.59 10.41
CA PRO A 89 -2.59 6.84 9.69
C PRO A 89 -1.79 6.64 8.41
N ILE A 90 -2.19 7.37 7.37
CA ILE A 90 -1.42 7.46 6.13
C ILE A 90 -0.29 8.46 6.35
N ILE A 91 0.94 8.04 6.04
CA ILE A 91 2.14 8.85 6.24
C ILE A 91 2.80 9.22 4.91
N ALA A 92 2.50 8.48 3.85
CA ALA A 92 2.94 8.83 2.51
C ALA A 92 1.94 8.40 1.44
N HIS A 93 1.78 9.23 0.42
CA HIS A 93 1.14 8.87 -0.84
C HIS A 93 2.24 8.67 -1.88
N VAL A 94 2.25 7.49 -2.49
CA VAL A 94 3.19 7.15 -3.54
C VAL A 94 2.41 6.94 -4.83
N THR A 95 2.82 7.62 -5.88
CA THR A 95 2.32 7.41 -7.23
C THR A 95 3.43 6.75 -8.03
N VAL A 96 3.15 5.55 -8.50
CA VAL A 96 4.05 4.80 -9.37
C VAL A 96 3.53 4.93 -10.80
N THR A 97 4.34 5.47 -11.70
CA THR A 97 4.07 5.48 -13.13
C THR A 97 4.78 4.29 -13.76
N HIS A 98 4.04 3.52 -14.56
CA HIS A 98 4.51 2.32 -15.23
C HIS A 98 4.92 2.59 -16.69
N PRO A 99 5.62 1.66 -17.35
CA PRO A 99 6.03 1.82 -18.76
C PRO A 99 4.88 1.97 -19.75
N ASP A 100 3.70 1.49 -19.41
CA ASP A 100 2.47 1.65 -20.19
C ASP A 100 1.70 2.93 -19.83
N GLU A 101 2.36 3.88 -19.16
CA GLU A 101 1.83 5.15 -18.65
C GLU A 101 0.70 5.02 -17.61
N THR A 102 0.33 3.78 -17.23
CA THR A 102 -0.63 3.56 -16.14
C THR A 102 -0.04 3.99 -14.81
N GLN A 103 -0.91 4.42 -13.90
CA GLN A 103 -0.52 4.84 -12.56
C GLN A 103 -1.13 3.91 -11.52
N THR A 104 -0.34 3.59 -10.51
CA THR A 104 -0.80 2.88 -9.31
C THR A 104 -0.52 3.73 -8.08
N HIS A 105 -1.52 3.86 -7.22
CA HIS A 105 -1.39 4.63 -5.99
C HIS A 105 -1.15 3.70 -4.81
N VAL A 106 -0.04 3.91 -4.10
CA VAL A 106 0.33 3.15 -2.92
C VAL A 106 0.33 4.09 -1.72
N LEU A 107 -0.43 3.76 -0.70
CA LEU A 107 -0.44 4.50 0.57
C LEU A 107 0.45 3.76 1.56
N VAL A 108 1.42 4.46 2.15
CA VAL A 108 2.26 3.93 3.23
C VAL A 108 1.66 4.36 4.57
N ARG A 109 1.64 3.44 5.54
CA ARG A 109 0.99 3.61 6.84
C ARG A 109 2.00 3.54 7.99
N GLU A 110 1.74 4.31 9.06
CA GLU A 110 2.61 4.39 10.26
C GLU A 110 2.90 3.03 10.91
N GLY A 111 1.93 2.12 10.96
CA GLY A 111 1.99 0.92 11.81
C GLY A 111 3.07 -0.11 11.43
N GLY A 112 3.66 -0.02 10.24
CA GLY A 112 4.65 -1.00 9.76
C GLY A 112 6.08 -0.62 10.12
N LYS A 113 6.63 -1.25 11.17
CA LYS A 113 7.99 -0.95 11.66
C LYS A 113 9.10 -1.68 10.90
N ASN A 114 8.84 -2.88 10.39
CA ASN A 114 9.67 -3.60 9.43
C ASN A 114 8.99 -4.94 9.10
N PRO A 115 8.37 -5.12 7.94
CA PRO A 115 8.22 -4.16 6.84
C PRO A 115 7.10 -3.13 7.08
N ALA A 116 7.00 -2.12 6.21
CA ALA A 116 5.94 -1.12 6.20
C ALA A 116 4.57 -1.77 5.93
N ILE A 117 3.50 -1.11 6.37
CA ILE A 117 2.14 -1.45 5.97
C ILE A 117 1.77 -0.55 4.79
N VAL A 118 1.31 -1.15 3.70
CA VAL A 118 0.93 -0.48 2.47
C VAL A 118 -0.48 -0.85 2.04
N SER A 119 -1.15 0.05 1.33
CA SER A 119 -2.38 -0.26 0.59
C SER A 119 -2.25 0.19 -0.86
N VAL A 120 -2.52 -0.72 -1.79
CA VAL A 120 -2.58 -0.42 -3.23
C VAL A 120 -4.01 -0.04 -3.58
N ASP A 121 -4.18 1.12 -4.22
CA ASP A 121 -5.44 1.73 -4.65
C ASP A 121 -6.53 1.80 -3.57
N GLY A 122 -6.12 1.80 -2.30
CA GLY A 122 -7.01 2.02 -1.15
C GLY A 122 -7.99 0.88 -0.86
N VAL A 123 -7.65 -0.38 -1.18
CA VAL A 123 -8.55 -1.53 -0.96
C VAL A 123 -8.24 -2.31 0.32
N ASN A 124 -7.04 -2.86 0.46
CA ASN A 124 -6.64 -3.74 1.56
C ASN A 124 -5.24 -3.38 2.06
N TYR A 125 -4.89 -3.83 3.28
CA TYR A 125 -3.56 -3.65 3.83
C TYR A 125 -2.69 -4.87 3.61
N PHE A 126 -1.44 -4.60 3.24
CA PHE A 126 -0.40 -5.59 3.07
C PHE A 126 0.86 -5.12 3.79
N TYR A 127 1.60 -6.05 4.36
CA TYR A 127 3.00 -5.84 4.63
C TYR A 127 3.74 -5.71 3.30
N ALA A 128 4.61 -4.70 3.21
CA ALA A 128 5.56 -4.59 2.12
C ALA A 128 6.55 -5.75 2.17
N LYS A 129 7.24 -5.99 1.05
CA LYS A 129 8.24 -7.03 0.91
C LYS A 129 9.37 -6.83 1.92
N ASN A 130 9.71 -7.89 2.66
CA ASN A 130 10.81 -7.86 3.62
C ASN A 130 12.05 -8.54 3.03
N GLU A 131 12.95 -7.76 2.45
CA GLU A 131 14.20 -8.26 1.88
C GLU A 131 15.34 -8.06 2.88
N SER A 132 16.25 -9.03 2.96
CA SER A 132 17.32 -9.04 3.99
C SER A 132 18.27 -7.83 3.92
N ASP A 133 18.38 -7.20 2.75
CA ASP A 133 19.21 -6.01 2.48
C ASP A 133 18.41 -4.70 2.48
N VAL A 134 17.07 -4.76 2.66
CA VAL A 134 16.20 -3.60 2.62
C VAL A 134 15.41 -3.49 3.92
N TYR A 135 15.78 -2.51 4.73
CA TYR A 135 14.90 -2.06 5.81
C TYR A 135 13.68 -1.39 5.19
N ALA A 136 12.59 -2.15 5.10
CA ALA A 136 11.34 -1.78 4.45
C ALA A 136 10.35 -1.13 5.42
N GLY A 137 10.78 -0.73 6.61
CA GLY A 137 9.94 -0.04 7.59
C GLY A 137 9.46 1.33 7.11
N ALA A 138 8.32 1.75 7.64
CA ALA A 138 7.69 3.01 7.31
C ALA A 138 8.58 4.22 7.68
N THR A 139 9.33 4.12 8.79
CA THR A 139 10.26 5.16 9.23
C THR A 139 11.47 5.31 8.30
N GLU A 140 12.04 4.20 7.83
CA GLU A 140 13.17 4.18 6.90
C GLU A 140 12.75 4.70 5.53
N PHE A 141 11.54 4.35 5.07
CA PHE A 141 10.97 4.92 3.85
C PHE A 141 10.85 6.45 3.94
N VAL A 142 10.26 6.96 5.02
CA VAL A 142 10.10 8.41 5.22
C VAL A 142 11.45 9.11 5.31
N SER A 143 12.42 8.52 6.02
CA SER A 143 13.78 9.08 6.16
C SER A 143 14.47 9.22 4.80
N LEU A 144 14.41 8.19 3.96
CA LEU A 144 14.99 8.20 2.61
C LEU A 144 14.37 9.30 1.74
N VAL A 145 13.03 9.39 1.69
CA VAL A 145 12.35 10.39 0.86
C VAL A 145 12.62 11.81 1.37
N SER A 146 12.73 11.99 2.69
CA SER A 146 13.06 13.27 3.30
C SER A 146 14.47 13.72 2.97
N GLU A 147 15.44 12.80 2.97
CA GLU A 147 16.81 13.06 2.56
C GLU A 147 16.87 13.52 1.09
N ILE A 148 16.22 12.77 0.19
CA ILE A 148 16.13 13.12 -1.24
C ILE A 148 15.52 14.53 -1.41
N TYR A 149 14.45 14.83 -0.67
CA TYR A 149 13.79 16.13 -0.72
C TYR A 149 14.72 17.26 -0.29
N HIS A 150 15.42 17.12 0.84
CA HIS A 150 16.30 18.15 1.36
C HIS A 150 17.56 18.36 0.50
N GLN A 151 18.17 17.29 -0.02
CA GLN A 151 19.33 17.39 -0.92
C GLN A 151 19.01 18.21 -2.18
N ARG A 152 17.79 18.08 -2.71
CA ARG A 152 17.36 18.87 -3.88
C ARG A 152 17.01 20.32 -3.56
N GLN A 153 16.69 20.64 -2.31
CA GLN A 153 16.49 22.04 -1.90
C GLN A 153 17.83 22.78 -1.71
N THR A 154 18.89 22.06 -1.39
CA THR A 154 20.21 22.65 -1.10
C THR A 154 21.16 22.65 -2.31
N GLN A 155 20.81 21.98 -3.41
CA GLN A 155 21.53 22.13 -4.67
C GLN A 155 21.24 23.49 -5.33
N PRO A 156 22.23 24.40 -5.46
CA PRO A 156 22.04 25.65 -6.18
C PRO A 156 21.80 25.33 -7.66
N THR A 157 20.75 25.92 -8.23
CA THR A 157 20.46 25.91 -9.66
C THR A 157 21.69 26.45 -10.40
N THR A 158 22.51 25.56 -10.95
CA THR A 158 23.68 25.95 -11.75
C THR A 158 23.36 25.65 -13.20
N GLU A 159 22.48 26.46 -13.79
CA GLU A 159 22.17 26.56 -15.22
C GLU A 159 21.27 27.81 -15.34
N LYS A 160 21.48 28.82 -16.19
CA LYS A 160 22.31 28.93 -17.39
C LYS A 160 22.28 30.39 -17.89
N ASP A 161 23.20 31.24 -17.42
CA ASP A 161 23.51 32.50 -18.11
C ASP A 161 24.54 32.18 -19.21
N ALA A 162 24.05 31.63 -20.32
CA ALA A 162 24.80 31.54 -21.56
C ALA A 162 23.90 32.06 -22.67
N GLU A 163 23.76 33.38 -22.69
CA GLU A 163 23.24 34.15 -23.81
C GLU A 163 24.36 34.29 -24.86
N PRO A 164 24.15 33.92 -26.14
CA PRO A 164 25.01 34.36 -27.23
C PRO A 164 24.73 35.80 -27.64
#